data_AF-A0A438JIM6-F1
#
_entry.id   AF-A0A438JIM6-F1
#
_cell.length_a   1.000
_cell.length_b   1.000
_cell.length_c   1.000
_cell.angle_alpha   90.00
_cell.angle_beta   90.00
_cell.angle_gamma   90.00
#
_symmetry.space_group_name_H-M   'P 1'
#
loop_
_entity.id
_entity.type
_entity.pdbx_description
1 polymer ?
#
loop_
_entity_poly.entity_id
_entity_poly.type
_entity_poly.pdbx_seq_one_letter_code
_entity_poly.pdbx_strand_id
1 'polypeptide(L)'
;MVMGEMFAQLGSVAAGAVFLWAMFQQYFPHQLRPYIEKYSHNLVSFVYPYIQITVQEFTENSFRRKRSEAYAAIENYLSANSSTRAKRLKAAIVKDSQSVVLSMDDHEEVTDEFHGVRLWWASNKSLPKRQTISFYPAADEKRYYRLTFHKQYRDLIVGSYLNHVIKEGKAIAVRNRQRKLYTNSPSQKWYGRKKSEWSHVAFEHPATFETLAMESKKKEEIVNDLTIFRTRKDYY
;
A
#
# COMPACT_ATOMS: atom_id res chain seq x y z
N MET A 1 -50.10 -24.64 11.24
CA MET A 1 -49.72 -24.86 12.67
C MET A 1 -48.24 -25.17 12.85
N VAL A 2 -47.56 -25.91 11.96
CA VAL A 2 -46.15 -26.34 12.12
C VAL A 2 -45.11 -25.20 12.21
N MET A 3 -45.32 -24.06 11.55
CA MET A 3 -44.36 -22.94 11.56
C MET A 3 -44.26 -22.18 12.89
N GLY A 4 -45.34 -22.09 13.66
CA GLY A 4 -45.35 -21.36 14.94
C GLY A 4 -44.56 -22.09 16.03
N GLU A 5 -44.61 -23.42 16.02
CA GLU A 5 -43.89 -24.27 16.97
C GLU A 5 -42.37 -24.24 16.74
N MET A 6 -41.92 -24.23 15.48
CA MET A 6 -40.50 -24.09 15.15
C MET A 6 -39.92 -22.74 15.60
N PHE A 7 -40.67 -21.64 15.43
CA PHE A 7 -40.25 -20.33 15.91
C PHE A 7 -40.23 -20.24 17.44
N ALA A 8 -41.20 -20.84 18.13
CA ALA A 8 -41.22 -20.90 19.58
C ALA A 8 -40.07 -21.75 20.14
N GLN A 9 -39.73 -22.87 19.50
CA GLN A 9 -38.58 -23.70 19.85
C GLN A 9 -37.26 -22.97 19.61
N LEU A 10 -37.08 -22.30 18.46
CA LEU A 10 -35.90 -21.47 18.19
C LEU A 10 -35.79 -20.30 19.18
N GLY A 11 -36.92 -19.68 19.55
CA GLY A 11 -36.97 -18.63 20.55
C GLY A 11 -36.61 -19.10 21.96
N SER A 12 -37.06 -20.29 22.36
CA SER A 12 -36.71 -20.91 23.65
C SER A 12 -35.24 -21.32 23.71
N VAL A 13 -34.69 -21.89 22.64
CA VAL A 13 -33.25 -22.21 22.53
C VAL A 13 -32.40 -20.94 22.57
N ALA A 14 -32.81 -19.88 21.86
CA ALA A 14 -32.12 -18.59 21.89
C ALA A 14 -32.19 -17.96 23.28
N ALA A 15 -33.35 -17.97 23.94
CA ALA A 15 -33.52 -17.44 25.29
C ALA A 15 -32.68 -18.22 26.32
N GLY A 16 -32.65 -19.56 26.21
CA GLY A 16 -31.80 -20.42 27.03
C GLY A 16 -30.31 -20.14 26.82
N ALA A 17 -29.88 -19.96 25.58
CA ALA A 17 -28.50 -19.60 25.25
C ALA A 17 -28.10 -18.22 25.81
N VAL A 18 -28.99 -17.22 25.70
CA VAL A 18 -28.77 -15.88 26.26
C VAL A 18 -28.70 -15.93 27.80
N PHE A 19 -29.56 -16.73 28.43
CA PHE A 19 -29.55 -16.91 29.88
C PHE A 19 -28.28 -17.61 30.38
N LEU A 20 -27.86 -18.69 29.71
CA LEU A 20 -26.60 -19.37 29.98
C LEU A 20 -25.39 -18.46 29.75
N TRP A 21 -25.42 -17.65 28.70
CA TRP A 21 -24.37 -16.65 28.42
C TRP A 21 -24.32 -15.54 29.47
N ALA A 22 -25.47 -15.06 29.93
CA ALA A 22 -25.57 -14.06 31.00
C ALA A 22 -25.06 -14.62 32.34
N MET A 23 -25.45 -15.84 32.70
CA MET A 23 -24.91 -16.55 33.87
C MET A 23 -23.41 -16.75 33.75
N PHE A 24 -22.91 -17.14 32.58
CA PHE A 24 -21.49 -17.26 32.31
C PHE A 24 -20.79 -15.91 32.52
N GLN A 25 -21.27 -14.81 31.92
CA GLN A 25 -20.67 -13.48 32.11
C GLN A 25 -20.66 -13.00 33.56
N GLN A 26 -21.67 -13.37 34.37
CA GLN A 26 -21.84 -12.91 35.75
C GLN A 26 -21.02 -13.72 36.77
N TYR A 27 -20.82 -15.02 36.53
CA TYR A 27 -20.06 -15.91 37.42
C TYR A 27 -18.64 -16.23 36.93
N PHE A 28 -18.31 -15.90 35.68
CA PHE A 28 -16.98 -16.18 35.13
C PHE A 28 -15.95 -15.21 35.72
N PRO A 29 -14.92 -15.70 36.44
CA PRO A 29 -13.96 -14.84 37.13
C PRO A 29 -13.26 -13.89 36.17
N HIS A 30 -13.28 -12.59 36.46
CA HIS A 30 -12.56 -11.58 35.67
C HIS A 30 -11.06 -11.89 35.54
N GLN A 31 -10.50 -12.63 36.50
CA GLN A 31 -9.12 -13.09 36.53
C GLN A 31 -8.79 -14.17 35.47
N LEU A 32 -9.77 -14.94 35.00
CA LEU A 32 -9.57 -15.99 34.00
C LEU A 32 -9.71 -15.48 32.55
N ARG A 33 -10.32 -14.29 32.36
CA ARG A 33 -10.43 -13.63 31.05
C ARG A 33 -9.09 -13.51 30.31
N PRO A 34 -7.99 -13.00 30.91
CA PRO A 34 -6.72 -12.88 30.18
C PRO A 34 -6.12 -14.24 29.79
N TYR A 35 -6.39 -15.30 30.55
CA TYR A 35 -5.94 -16.65 30.20
C TYR A 35 -6.74 -17.22 29.03
N ILE A 36 -8.08 -17.09 29.05
CA ILE A 36 -8.92 -17.51 27.92
C ILE A 36 -8.59 -16.71 26.67
N GLU A 37 -8.36 -15.40 26.76
CA GLU A 37 -7.94 -14.58 25.62
C GLU A 37 -6.62 -15.09 25.03
N LYS A 38 -5.64 -15.45 25.88
CA LYS A 38 -4.37 -16.02 25.43
C LYS A 38 -4.55 -17.39 24.75
N TYR A 39 -5.32 -18.29 25.35
CA TYR A 39 -5.54 -19.64 24.80
C TYR A 39 -6.43 -19.63 23.56
N SER A 40 -7.46 -18.79 23.52
CA SER A 40 -8.31 -18.61 22.35
C SER A 40 -7.51 -18.04 21.18
N HIS A 41 -6.63 -17.07 21.39
CA HIS A 41 -5.73 -16.58 20.36
C HIS A 41 -4.81 -17.69 19.81
N ASN A 42 -4.33 -18.59 20.68
CA ASN A 42 -3.50 -19.73 20.26
C ASN A 42 -4.30 -20.81 19.50
N LEU A 43 -5.54 -21.07 19.88
CA LEU A 43 -6.41 -22.02 19.16
C LEU A 43 -6.84 -21.45 17.80
N VAL A 44 -7.19 -20.16 17.76
CA VAL A 44 -7.51 -19.47 16.52
C VAL A 44 -6.31 -19.46 15.60
N SER A 45 -5.09 -19.18 16.08
CA SER A 45 -3.88 -19.21 15.23
C SER A 45 -3.51 -20.63 14.74
N PHE A 46 -3.87 -21.68 15.49
CA PHE A 46 -3.70 -23.05 15.05
C PHE A 46 -4.66 -23.43 13.92
N VAL A 47 -5.93 -23.03 14.03
CA VAL A 47 -6.99 -23.34 13.06
C VAL A 47 -7.00 -22.38 11.88
N TYR A 48 -6.45 -21.17 12.02
CA TYR A 48 -6.40 -20.15 10.98
C TYR A 48 -5.08 -20.21 10.21
N PRO A 49 -5.04 -20.81 9.02
CA PRO A 49 -3.79 -21.08 8.32
C PRO A 49 -3.28 -19.88 7.50
N TYR A 50 -3.77 -18.65 7.75
CA TYR A 50 -3.37 -17.48 6.97
C TYR A 50 -2.36 -16.61 7.72
N ILE A 51 -1.36 -16.15 6.97
CA ILE A 51 -0.34 -15.21 7.40
C ILE A 51 -0.72 -13.82 6.89
N GLN A 52 -0.48 -12.82 7.73
CA GLN A 52 -0.67 -11.41 7.39
C GLN A 52 0.66 -10.67 7.46
N ILE A 53 1.01 -9.96 6.39
CA ILE A 53 2.18 -9.07 6.34
C ILE A 53 1.68 -7.63 6.21
N THR A 54 2.12 -6.77 7.12
CA THR A 54 1.73 -5.36 7.14
C THR A 54 2.90 -4.47 6.76
N VAL A 55 2.71 -3.62 5.75
CA VAL A 55 3.69 -2.62 5.31
C VAL A 55 3.17 -1.23 5.64
N GLN A 56 3.84 -0.55 6.55
CA GLN A 56 3.47 0.80 6.99
C GLN A 56 3.93 1.87 6.00
N GLU A 57 3.17 2.96 5.86
CA GLU A 57 3.51 4.09 4.99
C GLU A 57 4.78 4.83 5.45
N PHE A 58 4.96 4.98 6.77
CA PHE A 58 6.10 5.70 7.34
C PHE A 58 6.94 4.76 8.20
N THR A 59 8.26 4.82 8.03
CA THR A 59 9.19 4.11 8.93
C THR A 59 9.30 4.89 10.24
N GLU A 60 8.98 4.26 11.37
CA GLU A 60 8.94 4.92 12.69
C GLU A 60 10.32 5.40 13.20
N ASN A 61 11.42 4.89 12.64
CA ASN A 61 12.77 5.07 13.17
C ASN A 61 13.51 6.35 12.72
N SER A 62 12.85 7.31 12.06
CA SER A 62 13.54 8.51 11.56
C SER A 62 12.86 9.79 12.03
N PHE A 63 13.65 10.68 12.65
CA PHE A 63 13.27 12.05 13.06
C PHE A 63 12.62 12.87 11.93
N ARG A 64 12.85 12.48 10.67
CA ARG A 64 12.01 12.86 9.52
C ARG A 64 11.18 11.66 9.11
N ARG A 65 9.84 11.78 9.15
CA ARG A 65 8.89 10.79 8.61
C ARG A 65 9.18 10.56 7.11
N LYS A 66 10.08 9.63 6.80
CA LYS A 66 10.38 9.24 5.41
C LYS A 66 9.33 8.20 5.00
N ARG A 67 8.67 8.44 3.87
CA ARG A 67 7.77 7.46 3.27
C ARG A 67 8.57 6.20 2.93
N SER A 68 8.06 5.04 3.31
CA SER A 68 8.72 3.75 3.06
C SER A 68 8.82 3.50 1.55
N GLU A 69 10.03 3.18 1.09
CA GLU A 69 10.26 2.89 -0.32
C GLU A 69 9.53 1.61 -0.77
N ALA A 70 9.39 0.64 0.13
CA ALA A 70 8.59 -0.56 -0.11
C ALA A 70 7.11 -0.22 -0.24
N TYR A 71 6.58 0.67 0.61
CA TYR A 71 5.20 1.12 0.53
C TYR A 71 4.91 1.82 -0.80
N ALA A 72 5.78 2.74 -1.22
CA ALA A 72 5.63 3.45 -2.49
C ALA A 72 5.71 2.51 -3.70
N ALA A 73 6.57 1.48 -3.66
CA ALA A 73 6.62 0.48 -4.73
C ALA A 73 5.32 -0.34 -4.79
N ILE A 74 4.82 -0.82 -3.65
CA ILE A 74 3.56 -1.57 -3.56
C ILE A 74 2.37 -0.71 -4.03
N GLU A 75 2.32 0.56 -3.63
CA GLU A 75 1.28 1.49 -4.07
C GLU A 75 1.26 1.64 -5.60
N ASN A 76 2.42 1.74 -6.25
CA ASN A 76 2.52 1.84 -7.71
C ASN A 76 2.16 0.52 -8.42
N TYR A 77 2.52 -0.62 -7.82
CA TYR A 77 2.15 -1.93 -8.33
C TYR A 77 0.64 -2.14 -8.28
N LEU A 78 0.04 -1.89 -7.11
CA LEU A 78 -1.40 -2.01 -6.90
C LEU A 78 -2.17 -0.96 -7.71
N SER A 79 -1.72 0.29 -7.83
CA SER A 79 -2.42 1.27 -8.67
C SER A 79 -2.51 0.82 -10.14
N ALA A 80 -1.43 0.24 -10.68
CA ALA A 80 -1.42 -0.29 -12.04
C ALA A 80 -2.30 -1.53 -12.19
N ASN A 81 -2.13 -2.54 -11.33
CA ASN A 81 -2.80 -3.83 -11.48
C ASN A 81 -4.25 -3.83 -10.94
N SER A 82 -4.50 -3.12 -9.84
CA SER A 82 -5.81 -3.08 -9.18
C SER A 82 -6.83 -2.19 -9.88
N SER A 83 -6.41 -1.26 -10.74
CA SER A 83 -7.33 -0.39 -11.49
C SER A 83 -8.41 -1.14 -12.28
N THR A 84 -8.15 -2.41 -12.63
CA THR A 84 -9.07 -3.28 -13.37
C THR A 84 -9.92 -4.21 -12.49
N ARG A 85 -9.52 -4.44 -11.24
CA ARG A 85 -10.13 -5.44 -10.33
C ARG A 85 -10.77 -4.84 -9.07
N ALA A 86 -10.36 -3.62 -8.71
CA ALA A 86 -10.92 -2.87 -7.60
C ALA A 86 -12.34 -2.38 -7.92
N LYS A 87 -13.22 -2.46 -6.93
CA LYS A 87 -14.58 -1.91 -6.95
C LYS A 87 -14.61 -0.44 -6.53
N ARG A 88 -13.62 0.06 -5.79
CA ARG A 88 -13.57 1.41 -5.21
C ARG A 88 -12.20 2.06 -5.45
N LEU A 89 -12.10 2.98 -6.39
CA LEU A 89 -10.85 3.66 -6.70
C LEU A 89 -10.81 5.09 -6.16
N LYS A 90 -9.62 5.51 -5.72
CA LYS A 90 -9.29 6.90 -5.41
C LYS A 90 -8.54 7.53 -6.57
N ALA A 91 -9.02 8.68 -7.03
CA ALA A 91 -8.29 9.50 -7.98
C ALA A 91 -7.38 10.48 -7.23
N ALA A 92 -6.07 10.42 -7.49
CA ALA A 92 -5.13 11.46 -7.11
C ALA A 92 -4.68 12.20 -8.37
N ILE A 93 -4.89 13.52 -8.39
CA ILE A 93 -4.34 14.38 -9.42
C ILE A 93 -2.90 14.69 -9.03
N VAL A 94 -1.95 14.27 -9.86
CA VAL A 94 -0.54 14.63 -9.67
C VAL A 94 -0.39 16.09 -10.05
N LYS A 95 -0.01 16.92 -9.08
CA LYS A 95 0.25 18.34 -9.25
C LYS A 95 1.21 18.53 -10.44
N ASP A 96 0.81 19.38 -11.39
CA ASP A 96 1.52 19.67 -12.65
C ASP A 96 1.40 18.61 -13.77
N SER A 97 0.42 17.71 -13.71
CA SER A 97 0.09 16.80 -14.83
C SER A 97 -1.43 16.69 -15.05
N GLN A 98 -1.85 16.46 -16.30
CA GLN A 98 -3.25 16.16 -16.64
C GLN A 98 -3.62 14.68 -16.39
N SER A 99 -2.68 13.85 -15.93
CA SER A 99 -2.93 12.43 -15.68
C SER A 99 -3.51 12.21 -14.27
N VAL A 100 -4.71 11.63 -14.23
CA VAL A 100 -5.32 11.14 -12.99
C VAL A 100 -4.70 9.77 -12.67
N VAL A 101 -4.04 9.64 -11.52
CA VAL A 101 -3.58 8.35 -11.02
C VAL A 101 -4.68 7.75 -10.15
N LEU A 102 -5.21 6.61 -10.57
CA LEU A 102 -6.17 5.84 -9.78
C LEU A 102 -5.40 4.93 -8.81
N SER A 103 -5.67 5.06 -7.52
CA SER A 103 -5.17 4.19 -6.46
C SER A 103 -6.33 3.45 -5.78
N MET A 104 -6.02 2.41 -5.03
CA MET A 104 -7.01 1.65 -4.28
C MET A 104 -7.63 2.50 -3.15
N ASP A 105 -8.95 2.45 -2.97
CA ASP A 105 -9.63 3.16 -1.86
C ASP A 105 -9.24 2.56 -0.50
N ASP A 106 -9.47 3.32 0.57
CA ASP A 106 -9.22 2.78 1.90
C ASP A 106 -10.26 1.70 2.21
N HIS A 107 -9.82 0.66 2.89
CA HIS A 107 -10.62 -0.50 3.34
C HIS A 107 -11.09 -1.38 2.19
N GLU A 108 -10.53 -1.18 1.00
CA GLU A 108 -10.72 -2.08 -0.11
C GLU A 108 -9.71 -3.23 -0.08
N GLU A 109 -10.21 -4.40 -0.47
CA GLU A 109 -9.44 -5.62 -0.65
C GLU A 109 -9.42 -6.02 -2.13
N VAL A 110 -8.21 -6.22 -2.67
CA VAL A 110 -7.99 -6.65 -4.05
C VAL A 110 -7.31 -8.02 -4.04
N THR A 111 -7.83 -8.90 -4.90
CA THR A 111 -7.24 -10.23 -5.11
C THR A 111 -6.20 -10.18 -6.22
N ASP A 112 -5.01 -10.68 -5.89
CA ASP A 112 -3.91 -10.90 -6.82
C ASP A 112 -3.63 -12.40 -6.98
N GLU A 113 -3.02 -12.76 -8.10
CA GLU A 113 -2.69 -14.15 -8.42
C GLU A 113 -1.24 -14.27 -8.87
N PHE A 114 -0.45 -15.07 -8.16
CA PHE A 114 0.96 -15.28 -8.45
C PHE A 114 1.28 -16.78 -8.47
N HIS A 115 1.71 -17.30 -9.62
CA HIS A 115 1.95 -18.73 -9.84
C HIS A 115 0.78 -19.63 -9.38
N GLY A 116 -0.47 -19.21 -9.63
CA GLY A 116 -1.68 -19.95 -9.25
C GLY A 116 -2.07 -19.81 -7.77
N VAL A 117 -1.34 -19.03 -6.98
CA VAL A 117 -1.67 -18.73 -5.58
C VAL A 117 -2.47 -17.43 -5.51
N ARG A 118 -3.64 -17.48 -4.87
CA ARG A 118 -4.45 -16.30 -4.60
C ARG A 118 -3.95 -15.56 -3.36
N LEU A 119 -3.80 -14.25 -3.51
CA LEU A 119 -3.27 -13.32 -2.52
C LEU A 119 -4.27 -12.19 -2.34
N TRP A 120 -4.37 -11.67 -1.11
CA TRP A 120 -5.30 -10.58 -0.82
C TRP A 120 -4.55 -9.37 -0.28
N TRP A 121 -4.66 -8.26 -0.99
CA TRP A 121 -4.15 -6.96 -0.56
C TRP A 121 -5.27 -6.10 -0.04
N ALA A 122 -5.13 -5.58 1.17
CA ALA A 122 -6.05 -4.62 1.75
C ALA A 122 -5.34 -3.30 2.09
N SER A 123 -5.92 -2.17 1.67
CA SER A 123 -5.49 -0.83 2.11
C SER A 123 -6.23 -0.50 3.39
N ASN A 124 -5.53 -0.16 4.46
CA ASN A 124 -6.17 0.17 5.73
C ASN A 124 -5.61 1.46 6.31
N LYS A 125 -6.45 2.12 7.12
CA LYS A 125 -6.06 3.29 7.91
C LYS A 125 -6.18 2.96 9.38
N SER A 126 -5.14 3.28 10.13
CA SER A 126 -5.20 3.30 11.59
C SER A 126 -5.47 4.72 12.05
N LEU A 127 -6.64 4.93 12.65
CA LEU A 127 -6.95 6.17 13.35
C LEU A 127 -6.17 6.19 14.68
N PRO A 128 -5.49 7.29 15.03
CA PRO A 128 -4.87 7.40 16.34
C PRO A 128 -5.95 7.32 17.44
N LYS A 129 -5.81 6.34 18.36
CA LYS A 129 -6.73 6.11 19.49
C LYS A 129 -6.84 7.27 20.49
N ARG A 130 -6.07 8.35 20.33
CA ARG A 130 -6.10 9.51 21.22
C ARG A 130 -6.25 10.80 20.40
N GLN A 131 -7.37 11.47 20.58
CA GLN A 131 -7.55 12.87 20.20
C GLN A 131 -6.74 13.73 21.20
N THR A 132 -5.43 13.77 21.05
CA THR A 132 -4.64 14.80 21.72
C THR A 132 -4.78 16.09 20.93
N ILE A 133 -5.34 17.13 21.54
CA ILE A 133 -5.35 18.49 20.98
C ILE A 133 -3.89 18.92 20.88
N SER A 134 -3.32 18.86 19.67
CA SER A 134 -1.98 19.36 19.38
C SER A 134 -2.07 20.64 18.57
N PHE A 135 -1.23 21.62 18.91
CA PHE A 135 -1.02 22.85 18.11
C PHE A 135 -0.30 22.58 16.77
N TYR A 136 0.12 21.35 16.54
CA TYR A 136 0.66 20.85 15.27
C TYR A 136 -0.44 20.08 14.53
N PRO A 137 -0.40 20.00 13.18
CA PRO A 137 -1.37 19.22 12.40
C PRO A 137 -1.53 17.84 13.04
N ALA A 138 -2.79 17.44 13.27
CA ALA A 138 -3.13 16.17 13.88
C ALA A 138 -2.28 15.05 13.28
N ALA A 139 -1.80 14.12 14.11
CA ALA A 139 -1.02 12.99 13.63
C ALA A 139 -1.78 12.32 12.47
N ASP A 140 -1.29 12.56 11.24
CA ASP A 140 -1.88 12.05 10.01
C ASP A 140 -2.22 10.58 10.15
N GLU A 141 -3.39 10.21 9.64
CA GLU A 141 -3.90 8.85 9.59
C GLU A 141 -2.78 7.90 9.14
N LYS A 142 -2.41 6.91 9.97
CA LYS A 142 -1.36 5.96 9.60
C LYS A 142 -1.92 4.97 8.59
N ARG A 143 -1.57 5.11 7.31
CA ARG A 143 -1.94 4.16 6.25
C ARG A 143 -1.00 2.97 6.23
N TYR A 144 -1.54 1.79 5.93
CA TYR A 144 -0.76 0.58 5.75
C TYR A 144 -1.42 -0.35 4.74
N TYR A 145 -0.60 -1.10 4.01
CA TYR A 145 -1.07 -2.22 3.21
C TYR A 145 -0.93 -3.51 4.00
N ARG A 146 -1.95 -4.37 3.91
CA ARG A 146 -1.97 -5.70 4.51
C ARG A 146 -2.09 -6.74 3.43
N LEU A 147 -1.10 -7.62 3.34
CA LEU A 147 -1.10 -8.79 2.47
C LEU A 147 -1.52 -10.01 3.30
N THR A 148 -2.55 -10.73 2.86
CA THR A 148 -3.02 -11.98 3.48
C THR A 148 -2.83 -13.14 2.53
N PHE A 149 -2.35 -14.28 3.02
CA PHE A 149 -2.12 -15.48 2.23
C PHE A 149 -2.03 -16.75 3.08
N HIS A 150 -2.15 -17.92 2.46
CA HIS A 150 -2.08 -19.21 3.17
C HIS A 150 -0.64 -19.60 3.55
N LYS A 151 -0.43 -20.07 4.78
CA LYS A 151 0.90 -20.37 5.38
C LYS A 151 1.77 -21.31 4.56
N GLN A 152 1.16 -22.20 3.78
CA GLN A 152 1.84 -23.14 2.90
C GLN A 152 2.74 -22.45 1.85
N TYR A 153 2.39 -21.22 1.44
CA TYR A 153 3.10 -20.49 0.40
C TYR A 153 4.07 -19.44 0.95
N ARG A 154 4.39 -19.50 2.26
CA ARG A 154 5.24 -18.50 2.92
C ARG A 154 6.57 -18.28 2.22
N ASP A 155 7.28 -19.34 1.88
CA ASP A 155 8.63 -19.22 1.30
C ASP A 155 8.57 -18.65 -0.12
N LEU A 156 7.58 -19.07 -0.91
CA LEU A 156 7.32 -18.52 -2.24
C LEU A 156 6.99 -17.02 -2.16
N ILE A 157 6.14 -16.62 -1.22
CA ILE A 157 5.67 -15.23 -1.12
C ILE A 157 6.76 -14.31 -0.59
N VAL A 158 7.43 -14.71 0.50
CA VAL A 158 8.50 -13.90 1.11
C VAL A 158 9.73 -13.84 0.20
N GLY A 159 10.09 -14.95 -0.46
CA GLY A 159 11.28 -15.04 -1.29
C GLY A 159 11.12 -14.45 -2.70
N SER A 160 9.98 -14.68 -3.36
CA SER A 160 9.80 -14.31 -4.77
C SER A 160 8.76 -13.23 -4.99
N TYR A 161 7.54 -13.38 -4.45
CA TYR A 161 6.43 -12.46 -4.72
C TYR A 161 6.71 -11.04 -4.23
N LEU A 162 7.13 -10.86 -2.98
CA LEU A 162 7.40 -9.52 -2.44
C LEU A 162 8.50 -8.79 -3.25
N ASN A 163 9.54 -9.52 -3.65
CA ASN A 163 10.61 -8.97 -4.49
C ASN A 163 10.11 -8.59 -5.89
N HIS A 164 9.25 -9.43 -6.48
CA HIS A 164 8.60 -9.15 -7.76
C HIS A 164 7.76 -7.88 -7.67
N VAL A 165 6.85 -7.77 -6.69
CA VAL A 165 6.00 -6.59 -6.46
C VAL A 165 6.83 -5.32 -6.29
N ILE A 166 7.91 -5.37 -5.49
CA ILE A 166 8.79 -4.21 -5.30
C ILE A 166 9.51 -3.82 -6.60
N LYS A 167 10.01 -4.80 -7.36
CA LYS A 167 10.72 -4.57 -8.62
C LYS A 167 9.80 -3.97 -9.68
N GLU A 168 8.62 -4.56 -9.87
CA GLU A 168 7.61 -4.05 -10.80
C GLU A 168 7.08 -2.69 -10.38
N GLY A 169 6.77 -2.50 -9.10
CA GLY A 169 6.35 -1.21 -8.56
C GLY A 169 7.38 -0.10 -8.82
N LYS A 170 8.67 -0.40 -8.65
CA LYS A 170 9.75 0.54 -9.01
C LYS A 170 9.83 0.79 -10.52
N ALA A 171 9.66 -0.24 -11.35
CA ALA A 171 9.66 -0.09 -12.81
C ALA A 171 8.47 0.78 -13.29
N ILE A 172 7.29 0.58 -12.73
CA ILE A 172 6.08 1.38 -12.97
C ILE A 172 6.31 2.83 -12.54
N ALA A 173 6.90 3.04 -11.36
CA ALA A 173 7.23 4.39 -10.88
C ALA A 173 8.18 5.13 -11.84
N VAL A 174 9.16 4.43 -12.42
CA VAL A 174 10.07 5.00 -13.42
C VAL A 174 9.35 5.28 -14.74
N ARG A 175 8.48 4.36 -15.20
CA ARG A 175 7.70 4.52 -16.44
C ARG A 175 6.71 5.69 -16.35
N ASN A 176 6.03 5.83 -15.21
CA ASN A 176 5.05 6.89 -14.97
C ASN A 176 5.70 8.19 -14.48
N ARG A 177 7.03 8.23 -14.34
CA ARG A 177 7.74 9.43 -13.91
C ARG A 177 7.62 10.50 -14.99
N GLN A 178 6.93 11.58 -14.66
CA GLN A 178 6.90 12.77 -15.51
C GLN A 178 8.32 13.34 -15.63
N ARG A 179 8.75 13.56 -16.88
CA ARG A 179 10.00 14.26 -17.18
C ARG A 179 9.85 15.71 -16.75
N LYS A 180 10.87 16.27 -16.11
CA LYS A 180 10.87 17.64 -15.57
C LYS A 180 12.03 18.41 -16.15
N LEU A 181 11.76 19.59 -16.68
CA LEU A 181 12.79 20.52 -17.11
C LEU A 181 13.11 21.45 -15.94
N TYR A 182 14.35 21.41 -15.48
CA TYR A 182 14.82 22.28 -14.40
C TYR A 182 15.50 23.51 -14.99
N THR A 183 15.10 24.69 -14.53
CA THR A 183 15.70 25.97 -14.90
C THR A 183 16.15 26.71 -13.66
N ASN A 184 17.33 27.32 -13.73
CA ASN A 184 17.81 28.19 -12.66
C ASN A 184 17.03 29.51 -12.75
N SER A 185 15.97 29.62 -11.96
CA SER A 185 15.13 30.79 -11.88
C SER A 185 14.86 31.06 -10.41
N PRO A 186 15.57 32.05 -9.81
CA PRO A 186 15.28 32.46 -8.44
C PRO A 186 13.91 33.11 -8.43
N SER A 187 12.89 32.34 -8.05
CA SER A 187 11.51 32.83 -7.97
C SER A 187 11.45 34.10 -7.11
N GLN A 188 11.08 35.23 -7.71
CA GLN A 188 10.98 36.54 -7.04
C GLN A 188 9.92 36.59 -5.91
N LYS A 189 9.09 35.55 -5.75
CA LYS A 189 7.90 35.54 -4.88
C LYS A 189 8.09 34.91 -3.50
N TRP A 190 9.29 34.47 -3.12
CA TRP A 190 9.51 33.84 -1.81
C TRP A 190 10.35 34.74 -0.91
N TYR A 191 9.68 35.54 -0.08
CA TYR A 191 10.31 36.19 1.06
C TYR A 191 10.70 35.10 2.08
N GLY A 192 11.98 34.71 2.10
CA GLY A 192 12.49 33.73 3.08
C GLY A 192 13.85 33.11 2.72
N ARG A 193 14.56 32.66 3.76
CA ARG A 193 15.96 32.19 3.79
C ARG A 193 16.25 30.86 3.04
N LYS A 194 15.45 30.50 2.04
CA LYS A 194 15.62 29.30 1.20
C LYS A 194 15.21 29.58 -0.25
N LYS A 195 16.03 30.34 -0.98
CA LYS A 195 15.99 30.33 -2.45
C LYS A 195 16.51 28.97 -2.92
N SER A 196 15.62 28.07 -3.33
CA SER A 196 16.06 26.99 -4.22
C SER A 196 16.31 27.64 -5.58
N GLU A 197 17.56 27.63 -6.04
CA GLU A 197 17.95 28.24 -7.33
C GLU A 197 17.28 27.51 -8.50
N TRP A 198 16.99 26.23 -8.34
CA TRP A 198 16.38 25.38 -9.35
C TRP A 198 14.86 25.34 -9.20
N SER A 199 14.17 25.86 -10.22
CA SER A 199 12.74 25.67 -10.43
C SER A 199 12.51 24.59 -11.51
N HIS A 200 11.32 23.99 -11.57
CA HIS A 200 11.01 23.02 -12.61
C HIS A 200 9.63 23.22 -13.22
N VAL A 201 9.51 22.80 -14.47
CA VAL A 201 8.24 22.67 -15.18
C VAL A 201 8.12 21.25 -15.74
N ALA A 202 6.88 20.78 -15.90
CA ALA A 202 6.60 19.55 -16.61
C ALA A 202 7.18 19.60 -18.04
N PHE A 203 7.95 18.59 -18.42
CA PHE A 203 8.49 18.48 -19.77
C PHE A 203 7.62 17.52 -20.60
N GLU A 204 6.72 18.11 -21.38
CA GLU A 204 5.79 17.42 -22.26
C GLU A 204 6.14 17.76 -23.70
N HIS A 205 7.08 17.00 -24.28
CA HIS A 205 7.47 17.15 -25.67
C HIS A 205 7.29 15.82 -26.42
N PRO A 206 6.63 15.83 -27.61
CA PRO A 206 6.36 14.61 -28.37
C PRO A 206 7.61 14.04 -29.04
N ALA A 207 8.64 14.86 -29.29
CA ALA A 207 9.86 14.36 -29.92
C ALA A 207 10.61 13.35 -29.05
N THR A 208 10.96 12.24 -29.69
CA THR A 208 11.89 11.22 -29.20
C THR A 208 13.24 11.38 -29.89
N PHE A 209 14.27 10.71 -29.37
CA PHE A 209 15.59 10.70 -30.02
C PHE A 209 15.54 10.09 -31.44
N GLU A 210 14.60 9.19 -31.69
CA GLU A 210 14.32 8.63 -33.02
C GLU A 210 13.83 9.70 -33.99
N THR A 211 12.90 10.56 -33.56
CA THR A 211 12.34 11.65 -34.39
C THR A 211 13.28 12.84 -34.60
N LEU A 212 14.39 12.91 -33.87
CA LEU A 212 15.37 13.99 -34.01
C LEU A 212 16.08 13.89 -35.38
N ALA A 213 16.13 14.96 -36.18
CA ALA A 213 16.85 14.92 -37.45
C ALA A 213 18.38 14.89 -37.22
N MET A 214 19.00 13.71 -37.40
CA MET A 214 20.44 13.49 -37.24
C MET A 214 20.86 12.24 -38.04
N GLU A 215 22.12 12.19 -38.47
CA GLU A 215 22.73 11.03 -39.13
C GLU A 215 22.56 9.74 -38.29
N SER A 216 22.09 8.67 -38.91
CA SER A 216 21.73 7.40 -38.23
C SER A 216 22.90 6.81 -37.46
N LYS A 217 24.08 6.77 -38.08
CA LYS A 217 25.30 6.23 -37.46
C LYS A 217 25.66 6.98 -36.17
N LYS A 218 25.60 8.32 -36.17
CA LYS A 218 25.87 9.13 -34.98
C LYS A 218 24.83 8.92 -33.88
N LYS A 219 23.55 8.75 -34.24
CA LYS A 219 22.51 8.42 -33.25
C LYS A 219 22.81 7.10 -32.55
N GLU A 220 23.15 6.06 -33.33
CA GLU A 220 23.49 4.74 -32.79
C GLU A 220 24.72 4.79 -31.90
N GLU A 221 25.76 5.51 -32.31
CA GLU A 221 26.98 5.72 -31.51
C GLU A 221 26.65 6.35 -30.14
N ILE A 222 25.87 7.43 -30.12
CA ILE A 222 25.47 8.12 -28.87
C ILE A 222 24.65 7.19 -27.96
N VAL A 223 23.66 6.48 -28.52
CA VAL A 223 22.80 5.57 -27.74
C VAL A 223 23.62 4.41 -27.16
N ASN A 224 24.55 3.85 -27.94
CA ASN A 224 25.43 2.78 -27.49
C ASN A 224 26.35 3.25 -26.37
N ASP A 225 26.99 4.42 -26.54
CA ASP A 225 27.88 4.99 -25.50
C ASP A 225 27.14 5.23 -24.18
N LEU A 226 25.95 5.84 -24.24
CA LEU A 226 25.10 6.05 -23.06
C LEU A 226 24.65 4.73 -22.42
N THR A 227 24.39 3.69 -23.22
CA THR A 227 24.02 2.36 -22.72
C THR A 227 25.20 1.70 -22.02
N ILE A 228 26.40 1.79 -22.61
CA ILE A 228 27.64 1.31 -22.01
C ILE A 228 27.88 2.01 -20.67
N PHE A 229 27.81 3.34 -20.65
CA PHE A 229 27.95 4.14 -19.43
C PHE A 229 26.97 3.70 -18.33
N ARG A 230 25.70 3.47 -18.68
CA ARG A 230 24.68 2.98 -17.73
C ARG A 230 25.02 1.62 -17.12
N THR A 231 25.59 0.70 -17.90
CA THR A 231 25.89 -0.67 -17.44
C THR A 231 27.17 -0.77 -16.63
N ARG A 232 28.11 0.18 -16.79
CA ARG A 232 29.43 0.17 -16.14
C ARG A 232 29.42 0.74 -14.73
N LYS A 233 28.34 0.54 -13.96
CA LYS A 233 28.27 1.03 -12.58
C LYS A 233 29.43 0.54 -11.72
N ASP A 234 29.82 -0.74 -11.83
CA ASP A 234 30.89 -1.29 -10.97
C ASP A 234 32.30 -0.81 -11.37
N TYR A 235 32.44 -0.19 -12.54
CA TYR A 235 33.70 0.39 -13.00
C TYR A 235 33.93 1.81 -12.47
N TYR A 236 32.87 2.53 -12.08
CA TYR A 236 32.89 3.92 -11.60
C TYR A 236 32.52 4.03 -10.13
#